data_AF-A0A1B6KM30-F1
#
_entry.id   AF-A0A1B6KM30-F1
#
_cell.length_a   1.000
_cell.length_b   1.000
_cell.length_c   1.000
_cell.angle_alpha   90.00
_cell.angle_beta   90.00
_cell.angle_gamma   90.00
#
_symmetry.space_group_name_H-M   'P 1'
#
loop_
_entity.id
_entity.type
_entity.pdbx_description
1 polymer ?
#
loop_
_entity_poly.entity_id
_entity_poly.type
_entity_poly.pdbx_seq_one_letter_code
_entity_poly.pdbx_strand_id
1 'polypeptide(L)'
;VVDLESRSMRNNLIFKGLKVPEKTTDYCRVVRDFCTSVMGSRDTLWINRAHPLGRNKSTIIAHIPDDADIFYIMSRVKSLKGTGYTVHRDFSWEIRQKRANLVK
;
A
#
# COMPACT_ATOMS: atom_id res chain seq x y z
N VAL A 1 -20.00 -4.69 12.62
CA VAL A 1 -18.84 -5.50 12.16
C VAL A 1 -18.13 -4.82 10.99
N VAL A 2 -18.81 -4.53 9.88
CA VAL A 2 -18.22 -3.84 8.69
C VAL A 2 -17.58 -2.47 8.99
N ASP A 3 -18.15 -1.67 9.91
CA ASP A 3 -17.60 -0.36 10.27
C ASP A 3 -16.27 -0.46 11.05
N LEU A 4 -16.14 -1.42 11.97
CA LEU A 4 -14.91 -1.60 12.76
C LEU A 4 -13.75 -2.10 11.88
N GLU A 5 -14.04 -3.03 10.97
CA GLU A 5 -13.05 -3.55 10.01
C GLU A 5 -12.65 -2.47 9.00
N SER A 6 -13.59 -1.67 8.51
CA SER A 6 -13.29 -0.55 7.61
C SER A 6 -12.41 0.51 8.28
N ARG A 7 -12.63 0.79 9.57
CA ARG A 7 -11.78 1.71 10.35
C ARG A 7 -10.38 1.16 10.59
N SER A 8 -10.23 -0.14 10.85
CA SER A 8 -8.92 -0.76 11.07
C SER A 8 -8.09 -0.87 9.80
N MET A 9 -8.74 -1.00 8.63
CA MET A 9 -8.10 -1.13 7.31
C MET A 9 -7.88 0.20 6.59
N ARG A 10 -8.54 1.28 7.05
CA ARG A 10 -8.50 2.61 6.41
C ARG A 10 -7.08 3.12 6.12
N ASN A 11 -6.17 2.76 7.02
CA ASN A 11 -4.80 3.23 7.03
C ASN A 11 -3.81 2.21 6.43
N ASN A 12 -4.33 1.18 5.77
CA ASN A 12 -3.51 0.19 5.07
C ASN A 12 -3.46 0.50 3.57
N LEU A 13 -2.24 0.48 3.03
CA LEU A 13 -1.97 0.52 1.59
C LEU A 13 -1.32 -0.78 1.13
N ILE A 14 -1.74 -1.27 -0.03
CA ILE A 14 -1.18 -2.45 -0.68
C ILE A 14 -0.32 -1.99 -1.85
N PHE A 15 0.96 -2.34 -1.77
CA PHE A 15 1.99 -2.08 -2.78
C PHE A 15 2.25 -3.36 -3.58
N LYS A 16 2.19 -3.28 -4.90
CA LYS A 16 2.37 -4.41 -5.83
C LYS A 16 3.52 -4.15 -6.79
N GLY A 17 4.18 -5.23 -7.18
CA GLY A 17 5.30 -5.21 -8.13
C GLY A 17 6.65 -4.90 -7.49
N LEU A 18 6.73 -4.91 -6.15
CA LEU A 18 7.95 -4.59 -5.44
C LEU A 18 9.01 -5.68 -5.65
N LYS A 19 10.25 -5.26 -5.85
CA LYS A 19 11.42 -6.16 -5.87
C LYS A 19 11.92 -6.33 -4.45
N VAL A 20 11.63 -7.47 -3.85
CA VAL A 20 12.01 -7.77 -2.47
C VAL A 20 13.15 -8.80 -2.46
N PRO A 21 14.34 -8.48 -1.92
CA PRO A 21 15.41 -9.45 -1.74
C PRO A 21 14.93 -10.66 -0.92
N GLU A 22 15.39 -11.88 -1.26
CA GLU A 22 14.89 -13.12 -0.66
C GLU A 22 14.99 -13.16 0.87
N LYS A 23 16.06 -12.58 1.42
CA LYS A 23 16.38 -12.53 2.85
C LYS A 23 15.77 -11.33 3.59
N THR A 24 14.86 -10.59 2.96
CA THR A 24 14.24 -9.41 3.60
C THR A 24 13.34 -9.84 4.76
N THR A 25 13.62 -9.25 5.92
CA THR A 25 12.77 -9.32 7.14
C THR A 25 12.12 -7.98 7.47
N ASP A 26 12.73 -6.87 7.05
CA ASP A 26 12.21 -5.51 7.25
C ASP A 26 11.46 -5.00 6.02
N TYR A 27 10.16 -5.32 5.95
CA TYR A 27 9.27 -4.85 4.89
C TYR A 27 8.91 -3.36 5.04
N CYS A 28 9.06 -2.77 6.23
CA CYS A 28 8.83 -1.34 6.43
C CYS A 28 9.88 -0.54 5.66
N ARG A 29 11.15 -0.95 5.75
CA ARG A 29 12.23 -0.35 4.97
C ARG A 29 12.00 -0.47 3.47
N VAL A 30 11.60 -1.64 2.96
CA VAL A 30 11.32 -1.82 1.52
C VAL A 30 10.27 -0.83 1.01
N VAL A 31 9.17 -0.67 1.75
CA VAL A 31 8.10 0.25 1.36
C VAL A 31 8.58 1.72 1.45
N ARG A 32 9.38 2.07 2.45
CA ARG A 32 9.99 3.40 2.56
C ARG A 32 10.90 3.69 1.37
N ASP A 33 11.82 2.78 1.08
CA ASP A 33 12.78 2.90 -0.02
C ASP A 33 12.05 3.03 -1.37
N PHE A 34 10.95 2.28 -1.56
CA PHE A 34 10.09 2.41 -2.73
C PHE A 34 9.45 3.80 -2.82
N CYS A 35 8.86 4.30 -1.72
CA CYS A 35 8.23 5.62 -1.72
C CYS A 35 9.26 6.74 -1.99
N THR A 36 10.47 6.65 -1.42
CA THR A 36 11.52 7.65 -1.63
C THR A 36 12.03 7.60 -3.06
N SER A 37 12.35 6.40 -3.59
CA SER A 37 12.97 6.24 -4.92
C SER A 37 12.00 6.41 -6.09
N VAL A 38 10.78 5.86 -5.98
CA VAL A 38 9.81 5.83 -7.10
C VAL A 38 8.81 6.97 -7.02
N MET A 39 8.35 7.31 -5.81
CA MET A 39 7.35 8.37 -5.62
C MET A 39 7.97 9.72 -5.26
N GLY A 40 9.28 9.80 -5.00
CA GLY A 40 9.95 11.03 -4.57
C GLY A 40 9.39 11.55 -3.24
N SER A 41 9.02 10.66 -2.31
CA SER A 41 8.61 11.07 -0.97
C SER A 41 9.75 11.70 -0.19
N ARG A 42 9.40 12.57 0.76
CA ARG A 42 10.35 12.98 1.79
C ARG A 42 10.72 11.75 2.62
N ASP A 43 11.95 11.72 3.13
CA ASP A 43 12.50 10.61 3.92
C ASP A 43 11.79 10.39 5.28
N THR A 44 10.73 11.15 5.54
CA THR A 44 9.98 11.21 6.79
C THR A 44 8.74 10.33 6.81
N LEU A 45 8.45 9.54 5.76
CA LEU A 45 7.27 8.66 5.75
C LEU A 45 7.30 7.66 6.90
N TRP A 46 6.28 7.72 7.77
CA TRP A 46 6.16 6.81 8.89
C TRP A 46 5.35 5.58 8.53
N ILE A 47 6.01 4.43 8.52
CA ILE A 47 5.41 3.12 8.33
C ILE A 47 5.45 2.39 9.67
N ASN A 48 4.27 2.09 10.24
CA ASN A 48 4.16 1.44 11.54
C ASN A 48 4.46 -0.07 11.44
N ARG A 49 3.87 -0.72 10.44
CA ARG A 49 4.07 -2.15 10.18
C ARG A 49 3.87 -2.46 8.71
N ALA A 50 4.60 -3.45 8.20
CA ALA A 50 4.45 -3.95 6.86
C ALA A 50 4.73 -5.46 6.81
N HIS A 51 4.01 -6.17 5.94
CA HIS A 51 4.21 -7.60 5.73
C HIS A 51 3.84 -8.01 4.30
N PRO A 52 4.44 -9.08 3.76
CA PRO A 52 4.14 -9.56 2.44
C PRO A 52 2.72 -10.17 2.41
N LEU A 53 2.03 -9.98 1.30
CA LEU A 53 0.80 -10.68 0.98
C LEU A 53 1.09 -11.80 -0.03
N GLY A 54 0.68 -13.02 0.31
CA GLY A 54 0.84 -14.19 -0.55
C GLY A 54 2.24 -14.79 -0.53
N ARG A 55 2.48 -15.74 -1.45
CA ARG A 55 3.75 -16.49 -1.53
C ARG A 55 4.85 -15.71 -2.26
N ASN A 56 4.47 -14.91 -3.24
CA ASN A 56 5.36 -14.00 -3.95
C ASN A 56 5.45 -12.70 -3.15
N LYS A 57 6.55 -12.51 -2.41
CA LYS A 57 6.83 -11.34 -1.54
C LYS A 57 6.78 -9.96 -2.24
N SER A 58 6.41 -9.91 -3.53
CA SER A 58 6.28 -8.70 -4.35
C SER A 58 5.02 -7.88 -4.09
N THR A 59 4.08 -8.41 -3.31
CA THR A 59 2.95 -7.65 -2.77
C THR A 59 3.17 -7.43 -1.28
N ILE A 60 3.16 -6.18 -0.83
CA ILE A 60 3.31 -5.82 0.58
C ILE A 60 2.10 -5.00 0.99
N ILE A 61 1.51 -5.32 2.13
CA ILE A 61 0.56 -4.44 2.82
C ILE A 61 1.30 -3.69 3.93
N ALA A 62 1.10 -2.38 3.99
CA ALA A 62 1.71 -1.52 4.99
C ALA A 62 0.67 -0.65 5.66
N HIS A 63 0.78 -0.52 6.99
CA HIS A 63 -0.02 0.39 7.79
C HIS A 63 0.70 1.73 7.93
N ILE A 64 0.04 2.80 7.51
CA ILE A 64 0.51 4.18 7.52
C ILE A 64 -0.34 4.95 8.52
N PRO A 65 0.17 5.30 9.72
CA PRO A 65 -0.64 5.92 10.76
C PRO A 65 -1.18 7.30 10.38
N ASP A 66 -0.40 8.07 9.63
CA ASP A 66 -0.74 9.44 9.28
C ASP A 66 -1.59 9.51 8.00
N ASP A 67 -2.75 10.15 8.10
CA ASP A 67 -3.65 10.38 6.98
C ASP A 67 -3.01 11.31 5.93
N ALA A 68 -2.11 12.21 6.32
CA ALA A 68 -1.36 13.08 5.41
C ALA A 68 -0.40 12.28 4.51
N ASP A 69 0.29 11.30 5.07
CA ASP A 69 1.18 10.40 4.33
C ASP A 69 0.40 9.51 3.35
N ILE A 70 -0.78 9.01 3.78
CA ILE A 70 -1.70 8.28 2.90
C ILE A 70 -2.14 9.17 1.74
N PHE A 71 -2.58 10.40 2.02
CA PHE A 71 -3.02 11.32 0.98
C PHE A 71 -1.90 11.63 0.00
N TYR A 72 -0.69 11.89 0.50
CA TYR A 72 0.49 12.12 -0.31
C TYR A 72 0.77 10.96 -1.25
N ILE A 73 0.85 9.72 -0.73
CA ILE A 73 1.10 8.52 -1.54
C ILE A 73 -0.01 8.35 -2.59
N MET A 74 -1.27 8.44 -2.18
CA MET A 74 -2.42 8.26 -3.07
C MET A 74 -2.47 9.30 -4.19
N SER A 75 -2.04 10.54 -3.93
CA SER A 75 -1.95 11.60 -4.96
C SER A 75 -0.95 11.28 -6.07
N ARG A 76 0.07 10.46 -5.78
CA ARG A 76 1.14 10.08 -6.70
C ARG A 76 0.90 8.75 -7.41
N VAL A 77 -0.09 7.96 -7.01
CA VAL A 77 -0.37 6.65 -7.63
C VAL A 77 -0.58 6.76 -9.15
N LYS A 78 -1.14 7.86 -9.64
CA LYS A 78 -1.33 8.08 -11.09
C LYS A 78 -0.01 8.06 -11.87
N SER A 79 1.10 8.52 -11.27
CA SER A 79 2.41 8.51 -11.94
C SER A 79 3.03 7.12 -12.06
N LEU A 80 2.49 6.12 -11.35
CA LEU A 80 2.95 4.73 -11.47
C LEU A 80 2.41 4.02 -12.72
N LYS A 81 1.47 4.62 -13.45
CA LYS A 81 0.89 3.99 -14.64
C LYS A 81 1.98 3.68 -15.66
N GLY A 82 2.08 2.42 -16.09
CA GLY A 82 3.09 1.95 -17.05
C GLY A 82 4.43 1.55 -16.44
N THR A 83 4.63 1.73 -15.12
CA THR A 83 5.88 1.39 -14.43
C THR A 83 5.95 -0.06 -13.94
N GLY A 84 4.82 -0.79 -13.99
CA GLY A 84 4.67 -2.12 -13.39
C GLY A 84 4.37 -2.11 -11.88
N TYR A 85 4.46 -0.95 -11.22
CA TYR A 85 4.07 -0.78 -9.82
C TYR A 85 2.60 -0.36 -9.69
N THR A 86 1.94 -0.84 -8.64
CA THR A 86 0.58 -0.40 -8.29
C THR A 86 0.47 -0.18 -6.79
N VAL A 87 -0.22 0.89 -6.39
CA VAL A 87 -0.58 1.12 -4.98
C VAL A 87 -2.08 1.37 -4.88
N HIS A 88 -2.73 0.75 -3.91
CA HIS A 88 -4.17 0.91 -3.67
C HIS A 88 -4.50 0.75 -2.19
N ARG A 89 -5.63 1.31 -1.77
CA ARG A 89 -6.14 1.13 -0.41
C ARG A 89 -6.54 -0.33 -0.17
N ASP A 90 -6.31 -0.77 1.05
CA ASP A 90 -6.92 -2.01 1.53
C ASP A 90 -8.38 -1.75 1.89
N PHE A 91 -9.27 -2.45 1.23
CA PHE A 91 -10.72 -2.35 1.45
C PHE A 91 -11.24 -3.68 1.99
N SER A 92 -12.27 -3.64 2.83
CA SER A 92 -12.99 -4.85 3.24
C SER A 92 -13.55 -5.58 2.01
N TRP A 93 -13.83 -6.87 2.17
CA TRP A 93 -14.39 -7.70 1.10
C TRP A 93 -15.67 -7.08 0.50
N GLU A 94 -16.57 -6.57 1.34
CA GLU A 94 -17.83 -5.97 0.89
C GLU A 94 -17.59 -4.70 0.06
N ILE A 95 -16.63 -3.86 0.45
CA ILE A 95 -16.28 -2.65 -0.29
C ILE A 95 -15.64 -3.03 -1.63
N ARG A 96 -14.77 -4.04 -1.67
CA ARG A 96 -14.18 -4.56 -2.92
C ARG A 96 -15.26 -5.02 -3.90
N GLN A 97 -16.24 -5.79 -3.41
CA GLN A 97 -17.39 -6.26 -4.20
C GLN A 97 -18.23 -5.10 -4.74
N LYS A 98 -18.57 -4.12 -3.90
CA LYS A 98 -19.30 -2.91 -4.33
C LYS A 98 -18.56 -2.15 -5.43
N ARG A 99 -17.24 -1.97 -5.31
CA ARG A 99 -16.43 -1.29 -6.32
C ARG A 99 -16.32 -2.05 -7.63
N ALA A 100 -16.23 -3.39 -7.58
CA ALA A 100 -16.23 -4.22 -8.78
C ALA A 100 -17.53 -4.03 -9.61
N ASN A 101 -18.65 -3.83 -8.92
CA ASN A 101 -19.95 -3.59 -9.55
C ASN A 101 -20.12 -2.17 -10.14
N LEU A 102 -19.20 -1.22 -9.85
CA LEU A 102 -19.22 0.14 -10.42
C LEU A 102 -18.51 0.23 -11.78
N VAL A 103 -17.84 -0.83 -12.23
CA VAL A 103 -17.13 -0.90 -13.53
C VAL A 103 -18.01 -1.60 -14.59
N LYS A 104 -19.33 -1.68 -14.35
CA LYS A 104 -20.32 -2.13 -15.33
C LYS A 104 -20.92 -0.95 -16.08
#